data_AF-A0A964V7V0-F1
#
_entry.id   AF-A0A964V7V0-F1
#
_cell.length_a   1.000
_cell.length_b   1.000
_cell.length_c   1.000
_cell.angle_alpha   90.00
_cell.angle_beta   90.00
_cell.angle_gamma   90.00
#
_symmetry.space_group_name_H-M   'P 1'
#
loop_
_entity.id
_entity.type
_entity.pdbx_description
1 polymer ?
#
loop_
_entity_poly.entity_id
_entity_poly.type
_entity_poly.pdbx_seq_one_letter_code
_entity_poly.pdbx_strand_id
1 'polypeptide(L)'
;MNVPDRHSPKLRKVMELVNADDDLYALWTAANVNAVERLGMTDHGPVHVKIVMNIAVRMMRLLMEAGVEPGVVSNYQMESQDAEVVVALAALLHDLGMSIHRTDHESYSLFIADSKLREILPAIYPPRERTIMRSDVLHAIIAHRSDGKPLTVEAGVVRIADALDMAKGRSRIPFAAGSLSIHSISAAAVESVKIERGTGKPIAITVELSGSAGLFQIDQLLRNKLDGSGLEHLIEVHVKVGPEEKGLLKDFTL
;
A
#
# COMPACT_ATOMS: atom_id res chain seq x y z
N MET A 1 7.29 -11.34 -7.75
CA MET A 1 7.41 -10.16 -6.88
C MET A 1 8.87 -9.81 -6.59
N ASN A 2 9.22 -8.52 -6.51
CA ASN A 2 10.56 -8.08 -6.15
C ASN A 2 10.47 -6.81 -5.29
N VAL A 3 11.29 -6.75 -4.23
CA VAL A 3 11.49 -5.60 -3.36
C VAL A 3 12.98 -5.57 -2.98
N PRO A 4 13.65 -4.40 -2.93
CA PRO A 4 15.02 -4.34 -2.46
C PRO A 4 15.09 -4.87 -1.03
N ASP A 5 15.79 -5.98 -0.79
CA ASP A 5 15.81 -6.65 0.52
C ASP A 5 16.75 -5.96 1.52
N ARG A 6 17.65 -5.06 1.07
CA ARG A 6 18.68 -4.37 1.88
C ARG A 6 19.40 -5.30 2.87
N HIS A 7 19.65 -6.55 2.46
CA HIS A 7 20.25 -7.59 3.28
C HIS A 7 19.40 -8.13 4.44
N SER A 8 18.09 -7.86 4.50
CA SER A 8 17.15 -8.53 5.43
C SER A 8 16.95 -10.00 5.02
N PRO A 9 17.49 -10.99 5.76
CA PRO A 9 17.37 -12.39 5.38
C PRO A 9 15.92 -12.88 5.51
N LYS A 10 15.18 -12.34 6.50
CA LYS A 10 13.76 -12.65 6.73
C LYS A 10 12.90 -12.17 5.55
N LEU A 11 13.06 -10.92 5.11
CA LEU A 11 12.32 -10.39 3.97
C LEU A 11 12.67 -11.14 2.67
N ARG A 12 13.95 -11.44 2.45
CA ARG A 12 14.36 -12.28 1.31
C ARG A 12 13.64 -13.63 1.32
N LYS A 13 13.58 -14.29 2.49
CA LYS A 13 12.91 -15.58 2.61
C LYS A 13 11.40 -15.49 2.34
N VAL A 14 10.75 -14.43 2.82
CA VAL A 14 9.35 -14.13 2.47
C VAL A 14 9.18 -14.04 0.96
N MET A 15 10.03 -13.26 0.28
CA MET A 15 9.91 -13.08 -1.17
C MET A 15 10.15 -14.38 -1.94
N GLU A 16 11.08 -15.24 -1.50
CA GLU A 16 11.27 -16.57 -2.10
C GLU A 16 10.00 -17.42 -2.02
N LEU A 17 9.36 -17.48 -0.83
CA LEU A 17 8.15 -18.28 -0.61
C LEU A 17 6.98 -17.72 -1.42
N VAL A 18 6.77 -16.40 -1.38
CA VAL A 18 5.72 -15.71 -2.14
C VAL A 18 5.89 -15.90 -3.65
N ASN A 19 7.13 -15.89 -4.16
CA ASN A 19 7.38 -16.05 -5.59
C ASN A 19 7.21 -17.50 -6.08
N ALA A 20 7.28 -18.48 -5.18
CA ALA A 20 7.10 -19.90 -5.48
C ALA A 20 5.64 -20.37 -5.28
N ASP A 21 4.74 -19.47 -4.91
CA ASP A 21 3.36 -19.77 -4.53
C ASP A 21 2.39 -19.50 -5.67
N ASP A 22 2.15 -20.52 -6.50
CA ASP A 22 1.24 -20.44 -7.64
C ASP A 22 -0.22 -20.17 -7.21
N ASP A 23 -0.63 -20.66 -6.03
CA ASP A 23 -1.95 -20.44 -5.47
C ASP A 23 -2.17 -18.95 -5.12
N LEU A 24 -1.19 -18.33 -4.45
CA LEU A 24 -1.21 -16.89 -4.17
C LEU A 24 -1.26 -16.06 -5.47
N TYR A 25 -0.47 -16.46 -6.48
CA TYR A 25 -0.49 -15.78 -7.78
C TYR A 25 -1.85 -15.91 -8.50
N ALA A 26 -2.48 -17.08 -8.40
CA ALA A 26 -3.81 -17.32 -8.95
C ALA A 26 -4.88 -16.46 -8.22
N LEU A 27 -4.78 -16.29 -6.91
CA LEU A 27 -5.67 -15.42 -6.14
C LEU A 27 -5.59 -13.96 -6.60
N TRP A 28 -4.38 -13.42 -6.79
CA TRP A 28 -4.22 -12.07 -7.35
C TRP A 28 -4.78 -11.96 -8.77
N THR A 29 -4.63 -13.01 -9.58
CA THR A 29 -5.19 -13.04 -10.93
C THR A 29 -6.72 -13.01 -10.89
N ALA A 30 -7.34 -13.80 -10.01
CA ALA A 30 -8.79 -13.82 -9.81
C ALA A 30 -9.33 -12.48 -9.29
N ALA A 31 -8.64 -11.85 -8.33
CA ALA A 31 -8.93 -10.51 -7.85
C ALA A 31 -8.93 -9.49 -8.99
N ASN A 32 -7.92 -9.55 -9.87
CA ASN A 32 -7.82 -8.63 -10.99
C ASN A 32 -8.92 -8.82 -12.03
N VAL A 33 -9.32 -10.06 -12.33
CA VAL A 33 -10.45 -10.34 -13.23
C VAL A 33 -11.75 -9.76 -12.66
N ASN A 34 -11.96 -9.87 -11.34
CA ASN A 34 -13.12 -9.23 -10.70
C ASN A 34 -13.07 -7.71 -10.84
N ALA A 35 -11.92 -7.10 -10.56
CA ALA A 35 -11.75 -5.65 -10.64
C ALA A 35 -11.89 -5.11 -12.07
N VAL A 36 -11.08 -5.60 -13.00
CA VAL A 36 -10.96 -5.03 -14.35
C VAL A 36 -12.09 -5.52 -15.26
N GLU A 37 -12.21 -6.83 -15.43
CA GLU A 37 -13.12 -7.41 -16.43
C GLU A 37 -14.59 -7.35 -16.01
N ARG A 38 -14.88 -7.59 -14.72
CA ARG A 38 -16.26 -7.68 -14.22
C ARG A 38 -16.81 -6.35 -13.70
N LEU A 39 -15.96 -5.51 -13.09
CA LEU A 39 -16.38 -4.26 -12.46
C LEU A 39 -15.90 -3.00 -13.19
N GLY A 40 -15.02 -3.12 -14.20
CA GLY A 40 -14.50 -1.97 -14.94
C GLY A 40 -13.62 -1.03 -14.10
N MET A 41 -13.02 -1.54 -13.02
CA MET A 41 -12.16 -0.82 -12.10
C MET A 41 -10.68 -0.87 -12.53
N THR A 42 -9.82 -0.17 -11.79
CA THR A 42 -8.36 -0.27 -11.93
C THR A 42 -7.82 -1.62 -11.42
N ASP A 43 -6.57 -1.91 -11.77
CA ASP A 43 -5.87 -3.15 -11.38
C ASP A 43 -5.87 -3.37 -9.85
N HIS A 44 -6.28 -4.57 -9.45
CA HIS A 44 -6.14 -5.12 -8.09
C HIS A 44 -5.40 -6.47 -8.15
N GLY A 45 -4.45 -6.58 -9.09
CA GLY A 45 -3.73 -7.80 -9.43
C GLY A 45 -2.27 -7.80 -8.98
N PRO A 46 -1.43 -8.66 -9.59
CA PRO A 46 -0.01 -8.76 -9.24
C PRO A 46 0.77 -7.45 -9.40
N VAL A 47 0.36 -6.55 -10.30
CA VAL A 47 1.02 -5.26 -10.50
C VAL A 47 0.73 -4.33 -9.31
N HIS A 48 -0.55 -4.20 -8.93
CA HIS A 48 -0.98 -3.44 -7.76
C HIS A 48 -0.26 -3.84 -6.48
N VAL A 49 -0.40 -5.10 -6.05
CA VAL A 49 0.17 -5.53 -4.76
C VAL A 49 1.69 -5.41 -4.71
N LYS A 50 2.37 -5.51 -5.86
CA LYS A 50 3.81 -5.25 -5.96
C LYS A 50 4.15 -3.79 -5.68
N ILE A 51 3.37 -2.86 -6.23
CA ILE A 51 3.60 -1.42 -6.04
C ILE A 51 3.35 -1.06 -4.56
N VAL A 52 2.20 -1.47 -4.02
CA VAL A 52 1.85 -1.24 -2.61
C VAL A 52 2.92 -1.80 -1.68
N MET A 53 3.41 -3.03 -1.92
CA MET A 53 4.49 -3.63 -1.13
C MET A 53 5.79 -2.81 -1.19
N ASN A 54 6.21 -2.36 -2.38
CA ASN A 54 7.43 -1.55 -2.52
C ASN A 54 7.31 -0.20 -1.82
N ILE A 55 6.13 0.44 -1.92
CA ILE A 55 5.82 1.69 -1.22
C ILE A 55 5.87 1.47 0.29
N ALA A 56 5.16 0.46 0.79
CA ALA A 56 5.04 0.18 2.22
C ALA A 56 6.41 -0.11 2.86
N VAL A 57 7.24 -0.96 2.23
CA VAL A 57 8.61 -1.24 2.72
C VAL A 57 9.49 0.02 2.68
N ARG A 58 9.38 0.85 1.63
CA ARG A 58 10.13 2.11 1.55
C ARG A 58 9.73 3.09 2.66
N MET A 59 8.44 3.27 2.89
CA MET A 59 7.93 4.13 3.95
C MET A 59 8.37 3.64 5.33
N MET A 60 8.23 2.34 5.61
CA MET A 60 8.66 1.75 6.87
C MET A 60 10.14 2.00 7.15
N ARG A 61 10.99 1.85 6.13
CA ARG A 61 12.43 2.16 6.25
C ARG A 61 12.70 3.63 6.51
N LEU A 62 12.04 4.55 5.82
CA LEU A 62 12.21 5.99 6.07
C LEU A 62 11.81 6.37 7.50
N LEU A 63 10.73 5.78 8.02
CA LEU A 63 10.29 5.99 9.40
C LEU A 63 11.31 5.47 10.41
N MET A 64 11.79 4.22 10.23
CA MET A 64 12.81 3.64 11.10
C MET A 64 14.14 4.42 11.03
N GLU A 65 14.56 4.86 9.84
CA GLU A 65 15.74 5.71 9.67
C GLU A 65 15.60 7.09 10.33
N ALA A 66 14.37 7.54 10.59
CA ALA A 66 14.06 8.77 11.33
C ALA A 66 13.85 8.54 12.85
N GLY A 67 14.05 7.30 13.33
CA GLY A 67 13.91 6.94 14.74
C GLY A 67 12.48 6.64 15.19
N VAL A 68 11.53 6.48 14.26
CA VAL A 68 10.18 6.02 14.59
C VAL A 68 10.23 4.54 14.90
N GLU A 69 9.85 4.17 16.12
CA GLU A 69 9.86 2.78 16.58
C GLU A 69 8.62 2.02 16.08
N PRO A 70 8.78 0.87 15.40
CA PRO A 70 7.64 0.04 14.96
C PRO A 70 6.86 -0.60 16.12
N GLY A 71 5.62 -1.00 15.85
CA GLY A 71 4.76 -1.70 16.82
C GLY A 71 5.36 -3.02 17.28
N VAL A 72 5.92 -3.80 16.36
CA VAL A 72 6.54 -5.10 16.72
C VAL A 72 7.71 -4.97 17.70
N VAL A 73 8.46 -3.87 17.61
CA VAL A 73 9.58 -3.58 18.51
C VAL A 73 9.07 -3.13 19.87
N SER A 74 8.25 -2.08 19.89
CA SER A 74 7.74 -1.46 21.13
C SER A 74 6.81 -2.38 21.95
N ASN A 75 6.05 -3.25 21.30
CA ASN A 75 5.04 -4.09 21.98
C ASN A 75 5.53 -5.50 22.30
N TYR A 76 6.45 -6.05 21.50
CA TYR A 76 6.83 -7.46 21.61
C TYR A 76 8.34 -7.69 21.74
N GLN A 77 9.15 -6.62 21.75
CA GLN A 77 10.61 -6.69 21.84
C GLN A 77 11.24 -7.47 20.67
N MET A 78 10.62 -7.37 19.50
CA MET A 78 11.11 -7.96 18.25
C MET A 78 12.12 -7.02 17.55
N GLU A 79 12.69 -7.46 16.44
CA GLU A 79 13.68 -6.68 15.70
C GLU A 79 13.00 -5.70 14.75
N SER A 80 13.62 -4.55 14.46
CA SER A 80 13.07 -3.57 13.50
C SER A 80 12.86 -4.16 12.10
N GLN A 81 13.65 -5.15 11.71
CA GLN A 81 13.51 -5.86 10.42
C GLN A 81 12.19 -6.66 10.34
N ASP A 82 11.59 -7.02 11.47
CA ASP A 82 10.32 -7.73 11.51
C ASP A 82 9.17 -6.80 11.03
N ALA A 83 9.27 -5.49 11.28
CA ALA A 83 8.30 -4.52 10.76
C ALA A 83 8.26 -4.50 9.22
N GLU A 84 9.40 -4.72 8.54
CA GLU A 84 9.44 -4.85 7.08
C GLU A 84 8.65 -6.06 6.60
N VAL A 85 8.69 -7.17 7.35
CA VAL A 85 7.94 -8.39 7.03
C VAL A 85 6.44 -8.17 7.23
N VAL A 86 6.03 -7.46 8.29
CA VAL A 86 4.62 -7.10 8.52
C VAL A 86 4.07 -6.30 7.33
N VAL A 87 4.72 -5.18 6.98
CA VAL A 87 4.20 -4.31 5.92
C VAL A 87 4.27 -4.97 4.53
N ALA A 88 5.28 -5.81 4.27
CA ALA A 88 5.38 -6.52 3.00
C ALA A 88 4.28 -7.57 2.83
N LEU A 89 4.07 -8.43 3.84
CA LEU A 89 3.02 -9.45 3.80
C LEU A 89 1.63 -8.82 3.81
N ALA A 90 1.39 -7.80 4.63
CA ALA A 90 0.11 -7.10 4.64
C ALA A 90 -0.19 -6.49 3.26
N ALA A 91 0.75 -5.77 2.65
CA ALA A 91 0.57 -5.21 1.31
C ALA A 91 0.32 -6.28 0.22
N LEU A 92 1.01 -7.42 0.29
CA LEU A 92 0.83 -8.52 -0.67
C LEU A 92 -0.52 -9.24 -0.53
N LEU A 93 -1.12 -9.21 0.66
CA LEU A 93 -2.31 -10.00 1.00
C LEU A 93 -3.57 -9.13 1.21
N HIS A 94 -3.45 -7.80 1.26
CA HIS A 94 -4.54 -6.92 1.72
C HIS A 94 -5.83 -7.02 0.89
N ASP A 95 -5.70 -7.30 -0.40
CA ASP A 95 -6.78 -7.28 -1.38
C ASP A 95 -7.22 -8.67 -1.86
N LEU A 96 -6.77 -9.76 -1.20
CA LEU A 96 -7.14 -11.11 -1.62
C LEU A 96 -8.66 -11.35 -1.64
N GLY A 97 -9.42 -10.68 -0.78
CA GLY A 97 -10.88 -10.72 -0.76
C GLY A 97 -11.54 -10.19 -2.04
N MET A 98 -10.83 -9.41 -2.86
CA MET A 98 -11.29 -9.01 -4.19
C MET A 98 -11.51 -10.21 -5.11
N SER A 99 -10.89 -11.36 -4.84
CA SER A 99 -11.16 -12.62 -5.55
C SER A 99 -12.56 -13.18 -5.27
N ILE A 100 -13.20 -12.75 -4.16
CA ILE A 100 -14.55 -13.15 -3.75
C ILE A 100 -15.55 -12.08 -4.14
N HIS A 101 -15.39 -10.85 -3.65
CA HIS A 101 -16.33 -9.76 -3.88
C HIS A 101 -15.70 -8.40 -3.56
N ARG A 102 -16.20 -7.32 -4.18
CA ARG A 102 -15.72 -5.95 -3.95
C ARG A 102 -16.14 -5.39 -2.59
N THR A 103 -17.42 -5.49 -2.28
CA THR A 103 -17.94 -5.09 -0.96
C THR A 103 -17.32 -6.00 0.11
N ASP A 104 -16.75 -5.37 1.14
CA ASP A 104 -16.14 -6.04 2.30
C ASP A 104 -14.92 -6.91 1.97
N HIS A 105 -14.26 -6.64 0.83
CA HIS A 105 -13.04 -7.35 0.41
C HIS A 105 -11.96 -7.36 1.50
N GLU A 106 -11.84 -6.30 2.30
CA GLU A 106 -10.85 -6.21 3.38
C GLU A 106 -11.10 -7.25 4.47
N SER A 107 -12.37 -7.51 4.81
CA SER A 107 -12.75 -8.57 5.78
C SER A 107 -12.56 -9.96 5.18
N TYR A 108 -12.90 -10.13 3.89
CA TYR A 108 -12.70 -11.39 3.20
C TYR A 108 -11.22 -11.75 3.01
N SER A 109 -10.35 -10.75 2.86
CA SER A 109 -8.90 -10.94 2.83
C SER A 109 -8.37 -11.62 4.09
N LEU A 110 -9.01 -11.45 5.26
CA LEU A 110 -8.48 -11.94 6.53
C LEU A 110 -8.33 -13.46 6.59
N PHE A 111 -9.35 -14.23 6.20
CA PHE A 111 -9.28 -15.68 6.29
C PHE A 111 -8.44 -16.29 5.15
N ILE A 112 -8.40 -15.65 3.98
CA ILE A 112 -7.51 -16.07 2.90
C ILE A 112 -6.05 -15.83 3.33
N ALA A 113 -5.77 -14.62 3.84
CA ALA A 113 -4.45 -14.26 4.35
C ALA A 113 -4.02 -15.12 5.53
N ASP A 114 -4.90 -15.43 6.50
CA ASP A 114 -4.57 -16.32 7.62
C ASP A 114 -4.09 -17.70 7.15
N SER A 115 -4.72 -18.26 6.10
CA SER A 115 -4.27 -19.51 5.47
C SER A 115 -2.86 -19.37 4.91
N LYS A 116 -2.60 -18.36 4.08
CA LYS A 116 -1.27 -18.14 3.48
C LYS A 116 -0.20 -17.84 4.53
N LEU A 117 -0.53 -17.08 5.57
CA LEU A 117 0.40 -16.76 6.66
C LEU A 117 0.78 -18.00 7.48
N ARG A 118 -0.11 -18.99 7.60
CA ARG A 118 0.19 -20.28 8.24
C ARG A 118 1.14 -21.14 7.41
N GLU A 119 1.20 -20.94 6.10
CA GLU A 119 2.16 -21.60 5.21
C GLU A 119 3.52 -20.89 5.23
N ILE A 120 3.52 -19.55 5.20
CA ILE A 120 4.74 -18.73 5.03
C ILE A 120 5.52 -18.58 6.34
N LEU A 121 4.86 -18.12 7.42
CA LEU A 121 5.56 -17.69 8.64
C LEU A 121 6.34 -18.80 9.39
N PRO A 122 5.92 -20.09 9.39
CA PRO A 122 6.69 -21.15 10.06
C PRO A 122 8.11 -21.35 9.52
N ALA A 123 8.38 -20.96 8.27
CA ALA A 123 9.71 -21.06 7.67
C ALA A 123 10.66 -19.92 8.12
N ILE A 124 10.16 -18.92 8.86
CA ILE A 124 10.88 -17.69 9.21
C ILE A 124 10.92 -17.50 10.73
N TYR A 125 9.86 -17.85 11.44
CA TYR A 125 9.67 -17.51 12.85
C TYR A 125 9.30 -18.72 13.73
N PRO A 126 9.76 -18.75 15.00
CA PRO A 126 9.28 -19.70 15.99
C PRO A 126 7.78 -19.53 16.32
N PRO A 127 7.17 -20.47 17.05
CA PRO A 127 5.72 -20.47 17.32
C PRO A 127 5.15 -19.17 17.93
N ARG A 128 5.90 -18.50 18.81
CA ARG A 128 5.46 -17.25 19.46
C ARG A 128 5.45 -16.12 18.43
N GLU A 129 6.59 -15.87 17.81
CA GLU A 129 6.81 -14.77 16.88
C GLU A 129 5.91 -14.92 15.65
N ARG A 130 5.76 -16.12 15.08
CA ARG A 130 4.85 -16.33 13.94
C ARG A 130 3.38 -16.01 14.29
N THR A 131 2.98 -16.17 15.54
CA THR A 131 1.61 -15.84 15.99
C THR A 131 1.43 -14.33 16.07
N ILE A 132 2.42 -13.63 16.62
CA ILE A 132 2.48 -12.17 16.70
C ILE A 132 2.48 -11.55 15.29
N MET A 133 3.42 -11.98 14.45
CA MET A 133 3.55 -11.52 13.06
C MET A 133 2.26 -11.70 12.28
N ARG A 134 1.58 -12.86 12.44
CA ARG A 134 0.29 -13.10 11.80
C ARG A 134 -0.78 -12.13 12.28
N SER A 135 -0.85 -11.87 13.59
CA SER A 135 -1.80 -10.92 14.17
C SER A 135 -1.60 -9.51 13.61
N ASP A 136 -0.36 -9.03 13.60
CA ASP A 136 -0.04 -7.67 13.13
C ASP A 136 -0.22 -7.51 11.62
N VAL A 137 0.07 -8.55 10.82
CA VAL A 137 -0.25 -8.57 9.39
C VAL A 137 -1.77 -8.49 9.16
N LEU A 138 -2.56 -9.34 9.84
CA LEU A 138 -4.02 -9.33 9.68
C LEU A 138 -4.65 -8.01 10.16
N HIS A 139 -4.10 -7.42 11.23
CA HIS A 139 -4.49 -6.09 11.69
C HIS A 139 -4.20 -5.02 10.64
N ALA A 140 -3.00 -5.02 10.06
CA ALA A 140 -2.65 -4.09 8.98
C ALA A 140 -3.55 -4.27 7.75
N ILE A 141 -3.95 -5.50 7.42
CA ILE A 141 -4.95 -5.77 6.38
C ILE A 141 -6.29 -5.14 6.77
N ILE A 142 -6.93 -5.47 7.88
CA ILE A 142 -8.27 -4.90 8.13
C ILE A 142 -8.25 -3.37 8.36
N ALA A 143 -7.12 -2.82 8.78
CA ALA A 143 -6.96 -1.39 9.02
C ALA A 143 -6.78 -0.56 7.73
N HIS A 144 -6.49 -1.18 6.58
CA HIS A 144 -6.30 -0.43 5.33
C HIS A 144 -7.61 0.08 4.72
N ARG A 145 -8.77 -0.44 5.13
CA ARG A 145 -10.08 -0.01 4.64
C ARG A 145 -10.33 1.49 4.82
N SER A 146 -11.27 2.04 4.05
CA SER A 146 -11.50 3.49 3.98
C SER A 146 -11.82 4.16 5.33
N ASP A 147 -12.55 3.47 6.21
CA ASP A 147 -12.89 3.90 7.58
C ASP A 147 -12.03 3.24 8.66
N GLY A 148 -10.92 2.61 8.25
CA GLY A 148 -10.01 1.90 9.13
C GLY A 148 -9.41 2.83 10.19
N LYS A 149 -8.95 2.26 11.31
CA LYS A 149 -8.22 2.98 12.34
C LYS A 149 -6.98 2.18 12.71
N PRO A 150 -5.87 2.37 11.99
CA PRO A 150 -4.60 1.74 12.31
C PRO A 150 -4.21 1.95 13.77
N LEU A 151 -3.88 0.85 14.44
CA LEU A 151 -3.37 0.86 15.83
C LEU A 151 -1.85 0.71 15.91
N THR A 152 -1.19 0.48 14.78
CA THR A 152 0.26 0.30 14.67
C THR A 152 0.81 1.15 13.52
N VAL A 153 2.10 1.48 13.61
CA VAL A 153 2.81 2.21 12.55
C VAL A 153 2.76 1.44 11.24
N GLU A 154 2.92 0.12 11.31
CA GLU A 154 2.86 -0.81 10.18
C GLU A 154 1.51 -0.77 9.47
N ALA A 155 0.40 -0.78 10.22
CA ALA A 155 -0.94 -0.67 9.68
C ALA A 155 -1.19 0.70 9.02
N GLY A 156 -0.69 1.78 9.63
CA GLY A 156 -0.75 3.13 9.06
C GLY A 156 0.01 3.21 7.74
N VAL A 157 1.19 2.59 7.67
CA VAL A 157 2.00 2.51 6.45
C VAL A 157 1.27 1.77 5.34
N VAL A 158 0.68 0.60 5.61
CA VAL A 158 -0.03 -0.18 4.59
C VAL A 158 -1.23 0.59 4.04
N ARG A 159 -2.00 1.25 4.92
CA ARG A 159 -3.14 2.09 4.53
C ARG A 159 -2.74 3.22 3.57
N ILE A 160 -1.66 3.93 3.87
CA ILE A 160 -1.19 5.03 3.01
C ILE A 160 -0.53 4.49 1.74
N ALA A 161 0.20 3.38 1.84
CA ALA A 161 0.85 2.76 0.69
C ALA A 161 -0.14 2.33 -0.40
N ASP A 162 -1.28 1.77 0.00
CA ASP A 162 -2.41 1.45 -0.89
C ASP A 162 -2.90 2.71 -1.64
N ALA A 163 -3.12 3.80 -0.90
CA ALA A 163 -3.58 5.06 -1.47
C ALA A 163 -2.58 5.67 -2.48
N LEU A 164 -1.28 5.47 -2.27
CA LEU A 164 -0.22 6.04 -3.12
C LEU A 164 -0.05 5.32 -4.46
N ASP A 165 -0.70 4.18 -4.66
CA ASP A 165 -0.72 3.48 -5.94
C ASP A 165 -1.66 4.15 -6.97
N MET A 166 -1.44 5.44 -7.22
CA MET A 166 -2.33 6.31 -8.00
C MET A 166 -1.71 6.88 -9.29
N ALA A 167 -0.49 6.47 -9.65
CA ALA A 167 0.22 7.01 -10.81
C ALA A 167 -0.39 6.55 -12.17
N LYS A 168 -0.33 7.44 -13.17
CA LYS A 168 -0.90 7.35 -14.53
C LYS A 168 -0.57 6.09 -15.32
N GLY A 169 0.46 5.33 -14.94
CA GLY A 169 0.78 4.03 -15.55
C GLY A 169 -0.38 3.02 -15.49
N ARG A 170 -1.35 3.20 -14.58
CA ARG A 170 -2.45 2.25 -14.32
C ARG A 170 -3.81 2.62 -14.91
N SER A 171 -4.01 3.88 -15.30
CA SER A 171 -5.30 4.40 -15.77
C SER A 171 -5.57 4.19 -17.27
N ARG A 172 -4.66 3.51 -18.00
CA ARG A 172 -4.82 3.23 -19.43
C ARG A 172 -5.94 2.24 -19.75
N ILE A 173 -6.28 1.33 -18.84
CA ILE A 173 -7.25 0.25 -19.12
C ILE A 173 -8.71 0.76 -19.14
N PRO A 174 -9.19 1.55 -18.15
CA PRO A 174 -10.57 2.08 -18.17
C PRO A 174 -10.81 3.06 -19.34
N PHE A 175 -9.79 3.83 -19.73
CA PHE A 175 -9.87 4.76 -20.86
C PHE A 175 -10.11 4.04 -22.19
N ALA A 176 -9.53 2.86 -22.38
CA ALA A 176 -9.74 2.05 -23.58
C ALA A 176 -11.15 1.41 -23.62
N ALA A 177 -11.75 1.16 -22.47
CA ALA A 177 -13.09 0.57 -22.32
C ALA A 177 -14.23 1.61 -22.35
N GLY A 178 -13.93 2.90 -22.52
CA GLY A 178 -14.94 3.96 -22.66
C GLY A 178 -15.57 4.45 -21.35
N SER A 179 -15.07 4.03 -20.17
CA SER A 179 -15.56 4.52 -18.87
C SER A 179 -14.89 5.85 -18.48
N LEU A 180 -15.47 6.94 -18.98
CA LEU A 180 -15.11 8.31 -18.61
C LEU A 180 -15.73 8.68 -17.25
N SER A 181 -15.12 8.24 -16.16
CA SER A 181 -15.46 8.69 -14.80
C SER A 181 -14.53 9.81 -14.36
N ILE A 182 -14.97 10.67 -13.43
CA ILE A 182 -14.10 11.68 -12.83
C ILE A 182 -12.86 11.05 -12.16
N HIS A 183 -13.01 9.83 -11.62
CA HIS A 183 -11.92 9.08 -11.00
C HIS A 183 -10.86 8.64 -12.02
N SER A 184 -11.27 8.15 -13.20
CA SER A 184 -10.34 7.70 -14.24
C SER A 184 -9.60 8.88 -14.89
N ILE A 185 -10.28 10.01 -15.10
CA ILE A 185 -9.66 11.26 -15.58
C ILE A 185 -8.67 11.80 -14.54
N SER A 186 -9.07 11.85 -13.27
CA SER A 186 -8.22 12.35 -12.18
C SER A 186 -6.98 11.48 -11.97
N ALA A 187 -7.10 10.15 -12.02
CA ALA A 187 -5.96 9.23 -11.93
C ALA A 187 -5.00 9.36 -13.14
N ALA A 188 -5.52 9.63 -14.34
CA ALA A 188 -4.70 9.88 -15.52
C ALA A 188 -3.89 11.19 -15.45
N ALA A 189 -4.27 12.11 -14.57
CA ALA A 189 -3.55 13.37 -14.35
C ALA A 189 -2.37 13.23 -13.37
N VAL A 190 -2.20 12.10 -12.67
CA VAL A 190 -1.07 11.89 -11.75
C VAL A 190 0.14 11.34 -12.51
N GLU A 191 1.10 12.18 -12.86
CA GLU A 191 2.29 11.76 -13.63
C GLU A 191 3.25 10.90 -12.80
N SER A 192 3.55 11.32 -11.57
CA SER A 192 4.46 10.57 -10.71
C SER A 192 4.18 10.79 -9.23
N VAL A 193 4.52 9.78 -8.43
CA VAL A 193 4.53 9.84 -6.96
C VAL A 193 5.94 9.51 -6.50
N LYS A 194 6.58 10.43 -5.78
CA LYS A 194 7.92 10.26 -5.20
C LYS A 194 7.80 10.26 -3.68
N ILE A 195 8.47 9.31 -3.04
CA ILE A 195 8.47 9.14 -1.59
C ILE A 195 9.90 9.24 -1.12
N GLU A 196 10.25 10.29 -0.39
CA GLU A 196 11.64 10.59 -0.02
C GLU A 196 11.72 10.98 1.45
N ARG A 197 12.95 11.12 1.96
CA ARG A 197 13.17 11.70 3.28
C ARG A 197 12.72 13.16 3.22
N GLY A 198 11.84 13.55 4.14
CA GLY A 198 11.36 14.92 4.23
C GLY A 198 12.35 15.85 4.92
N THR A 199 12.08 17.14 4.80
CA THR A 199 12.88 18.20 5.44
C THR A 199 12.25 18.68 6.74
N GLY A 200 10.92 18.69 6.82
CA GLY A 200 10.17 19.03 8.02
C GLY A 200 9.66 17.81 8.78
N LYS A 201 9.26 16.76 8.06
CA LYS A 201 8.74 15.50 8.61
C LYS A 201 9.54 14.29 8.09
N PRO A 202 9.50 13.12 8.76
CA PRO A 202 10.23 11.93 8.33
C PRO A 202 10.07 11.56 6.85
N ILE A 203 8.85 11.63 6.32
CA ILE A 203 8.54 11.30 4.92
C ILE A 203 8.01 12.54 4.20
N ALA A 204 8.57 12.83 3.02
CA ALA A 204 7.98 13.71 2.04
C ALA A 204 7.41 12.92 0.86
N ILE A 205 6.14 13.17 0.53
CA ILE A 205 5.46 12.62 -0.64
C ILE A 205 5.30 13.75 -1.64
N THR A 206 5.92 13.64 -2.81
CA THR A 206 5.71 14.58 -3.91
C THR A 206 4.83 13.94 -4.98
N VAL A 207 3.68 14.55 -5.24
CA VAL A 207 2.76 14.15 -6.31
C VAL A 207 2.88 15.16 -7.44
N GLU A 208 3.31 14.70 -8.62
CA GLU A 208 3.40 15.51 -9.84
C GLU A 208 2.14 15.29 -10.68
N LEU A 209 1.39 16.37 -10.94
CA LEU A 209 0.16 16.34 -11.72
C LEU A 209 0.37 16.99 -13.10
N SER A 210 -0.21 16.44 -14.17
CA SER A 210 -0.27 17.13 -15.46
C SER A 210 -1.32 18.24 -15.50
N GLY A 211 -2.31 18.20 -14.61
CA GLY A 211 -3.35 19.23 -14.50
C GLY A 211 -4.21 19.08 -13.25
N SER A 212 -5.07 20.06 -13.02
CA SER A 212 -5.96 20.22 -11.86
C SER A 212 -6.93 19.08 -11.64
N ALA A 213 -7.28 18.34 -12.70
CA ALA A 213 -8.10 17.14 -12.59
C ALA A 213 -7.53 16.15 -11.56
N GLY A 214 -6.20 16.06 -11.41
CA GLY A 214 -5.54 15.17 -10.45
C GLY A 214 -5.71 15.54 -8.98
N LEU A 215 -6.15 16.78 -8.68
CA LEU A 215 -6.39 17.23 -7.31
C LEU A 215 -7.49 16.41 -6.62
N PHE A 216 -8.46 15.93 -7.39
CA PHE A 216 -9.52 15.09 -6.86
C PHE A 216 -9.00 13.74 -6.32
N GLN A 217 -7.99 13.12 -6.95
CA GLN A 217 -7.34 11.92 -6.39
C GLN A 217 -6.63 12.21 -5.07
N ILE A 218 -5.97 13.36 -4.96
CA ILE A 218 -5.27 13.76 -3.75
C ILE A 218 -6.26 13.96 -2.60
N ASP A 219 -7.35 14.68 -2.83
CA ASP A 219 -8.34 14.98 -1.80
C ASP A 219 -9.20 13.75 -1.42
N GLN A 220 -9.64 12.96 -2.40
CA GLN A 220 -10.55 11.83 -2.13
C GLN A 220 -9.83 10.55 -1.68
N LEU A 221 -8.63 10.25 -2.19
CA LEU A 221 -7.92 9.03 -1.80
C LEU A 221 -6.85 9.31 -0.76
N LEU A 222 -5.86 10.14 -1.09
CA LEU A 222 -4.68 10.29 -0.23
C LEU A 222 -5.04 10.96 1.09
N ARG A 223 -5.80 12.06 1.07
CA ARG A 223 -6.15 12.79 2.29
C ARG A 223 -6.99 11.93 3.24
N ASN A 224 -7.98 11.20 2.72
CA ASN A 224 -8.83 10.31 3.51
C ASN A 224 -8.07 9.09 4.08
N LYS A 225 -7.04 8.61 3.39
CA LYS A 225 -6.21 7.50 3.86
C LYS A 225 -5.10 7.96 4.80
N LEU A 226 -4.65 9.20 4.67
CA LEU A 226 -3.71 9.84 5.58
C LEU A 226 -4.41 10.20 6.88
N ASP A 227 -5.58 10.82 6.86
CA ASP A 227 -6.34 11.19 8.05
C ASP A 227 -6.84 9.96 8.83
N GLY A 228 -6.58 9.94 10.12
CA GLY A 228 -6.82 8.79 11.00
C GLY A 228 -5.87 7.60 10.79
N SER A 229 -4.77 7.76 10.04
CA SER A 229 -3.72 6.75 9.89
C SER A 229 -2.77 6.65 11.09
N GLY A 230 -2.68 7.71 11.90
CA GLY A 230 -1.69 7.86 12.95
C GLY A 230 -0.30 8.30 12.45
N LEU A 231 -0.13 8.55 11.14
CA LEU A 231 1.12 8.99 10.53
C LEU A 231 1.06 10.42 9.93
N GLU A 232 -0.06 11.14 10.11
CA GLU A 232 -0.32 12.48 9.58
C GLU A 232 0.76 13.48 10.00
N HIS A 233 1.22 13.35 11.24
CA HIS A 233 2.25 14.20 11.83
C HIS A 233 3.67 13.83 11.35
N LEU A 234 3.84 12.69 10.67
CA LEU A 234 5.12 12.17 10.20
C LEU A 234 5.30 12.29 8.67
N ILE A 235 4.27 12.75 7.95
CA ILE A 235 4.25 12.83 6.49
C ILE A 235 3.91 14.26 6.04
N GLU A 236 4.74 14.82 5.16
CA GLU A 236 4.43 16.04 4.41
C GLU A 236 4.10 15.70 2.95
N VAL A 237 3.03 16.28 2.40
CA VAL A 237 2.61 16.02 1.02
C VAL A 237 2.75 17.28 0.19
N HIS A 238 3.60 17.25 -0.84
CA HIS A 238 3.78 18.33 -1.79
C HIS A 238 3.09 18.00 -3.12
N VAL A 239 2.28 18.92 -3.60
CA VAL A 239 1.58 18.78 -4.89
C VAL A 239 2.17 19.76 -5.87
N LYS A 240 2.67 19.24 -7.00
CA LYS A 240 3.23 20.04 -8.10
C LYS A 240 2.31 19.97 -9.30
N VAL A 241 1.83 21.11 -9.78
CA VAL A 241 0.93 21.18 -10.93
C VAL A 241 1.70 21.52 -12.21
N GLY A 242 1.34 20.84 -13.30
CA GLY A 242 1.94 20.98 -14.62
C GLY A 242 1.90 22.42 -15.15
N PRO A 243 2.82 22.77 -16.08
CA PRO A 243 3.05 24.13 -16.53
C PRO A 243 1.84 24.78 -17.24
N GLU A 244 0.94 24.01 -17.84
CA GLU A 244 -0.24 24.53 -18.56
C GLU A 244 -1.23 25.26 -17.64
N GLU A 245 -1.26 24.93 -16.34
CA GLU A 245 -2.21 25.51 -15.38
C GLU A 245 -1.55 26.28 -14.22
N LYS A 246 -0.22 26.49 -14.26
CA LYS A 246 0.53 27.23 -13.22
C LYS A 246 0.05 28.67 -12.98
N GLY A 247 -0.69 29.25 -13.92
CA GLY A 247 -1.32 30.57 -13.77
C GLY A 247 -2.63 30.57 -12.95
N LEU A 248 -3.28 29.42 -12.82
CA LEU A 248 -4.58 29.24 -12.14
C LEU A 248 -4.43 28.56 -10.77
N LEU A 249 -3.45 27.66 -10.63
CA LEU A 249 -3.18 26.91 -9.40
C LEU A 249 -1.68 26.95 -9.08
N LYS A 250 -1.35 27.23 -7.82
CA LYS A 250 0.03 27.19 -7.30
C LYS A 250 0.30 25.84 -6.63
N ASP A 251 1.56 25.42 -6.66
CA ASP A 251 2.04 24.30 -5.84
C ASP A 251 1.67 24.54 -4.37
N PHE A 252 1.26 23.48 -3.67
CA PHE A 252 0.84 23.57 -2.27
C PHE A 252 1.28 22.35 -1.47
N THR A 253 1.21 22.49 -0.15
CA THR A 253 1.57 21.44 0.82
C THR A 253 0.38 21.14 1.71
N LEU A 254 0.14 19.86 2.01
CA LEU A 254 -0.87 19.37 2.95
C LEU A 254 -0.22 18.97 4.29
#